data_AF-A0A6A5YHU8-F1
#
_entry.id   AF-A0A6A5YHU8-F1
#
_cell.length_a   1.000
_cell.length_b   1.000
_cell.length_c   1.000
_cell.angle_alpha   90.00
_cell.angle_beta   90.00
_cell.angle_gamma   90.00
#
_symmetry.space_group_name_H-M   'P 1'
#
loop_
_entity.id
_entity.type
_entity.pdbx_description
1 polymer ?
#
loop_
_entity_poly.entity_id
_entity_poly.type
_entity_poly.pdbx_seq_one_letter_code
_entity_poly.pdbx_strand_id
1 'polypeptide(L)'
;MAFFRYFFFAFVLSASSLAHHLDLYSANITLTDVFNPKDLWNYVTDFCQPDLDTLSSCPPPGASPKARNPAAMLFAQCFEDVFKAYFECSDLGDHSDQNPIKEDFVSMDEWEDTGNCGYLEPLPVLSDACTFDANEFQRSGCCKDGAGSSACSQEALNLLICELQAAEQYVRCTNAESSKTQPANTTACITDNAEKATWLQKDFLVFSGAPSCPKAHKLLTTLAISNVIAFLSALLSNTHLWKTLFSKSKDFSYNEIKINFLSMFISIGVHVSIPFIMGVILEKQGYTINWIQQVFIWTVRPRAAPVIAILGLFHASWMEIAINEMVADLLFSIPAVNFAVFAALFPNKTKNPVKPAIYKLFHAGGIMMLIPGVILTLALFAGFCLRCAPLRAFKYPAQDLWRLISNPIRKARKKPELEKKTVDVTVFKGWFWQFFILGIILYIGSWLVWASFLNMAGDLYCPASLNKIAAVLFLYPVVLNVVRAAVGML
;
A
#
# COMPACT_ATOMS: atom_id res chain seq x y z
N MET A 1 25.99 -33.30 5.99
CA MET A 1 25.37 -33.11 7.32
C MET A 1 24.38 -31.95 7.38
N ALA A 2 24.66 -30.77 6.82
CA ALA A 2 23.69 -29.65 6.82
C ALA A 2 22.36 -30.00 6.10
N PHE A 3 22.41 -30.66 4.94
CA PHE A 3 21.21 -31.05 4.18
C PHE A 3 20.30 -32.03 4.94
N PHE A 4 20.88 -32.96 5.69
CA PHE A 4 20.12 -33.93 6.50
C PHE A 4 19.48 -33.27 7.72
N ARG A 5 20.13 -32.26 8.32
CA ARG A 5 19.52 -31.45 9.39
C ARG A 5 18.32 -30.66 8.88
N TYR A 6 18.42 -30.02 7.71
CA TYR A 6 17.30 -29.27 7.14
C TYR A 6 16.12 -30.18 6.76
N PHE A 7 16.38 -31.35 6.17
CA PHE A 7 15.31 -32.28 5.80
C PHE A 7 14.62 -32.89 7.03
N PHE A 8 15.40 -33.23 8.06
CA PHE A 8 14.85 -33.78 9.30
C PHE A 8 14.09 -32.71 10.10
N PHE A 9 14.58 -31.47 10.16
CA PHE A 9 13.85 -30.36 10.77
C PHE A 9 12.54 -30.07 10.03
N ALA A 10 12.55 -30.02 8.70
CA ALA A 10 11.33 -29.84 7.92
C ALA A 10 10.32 -30.97 8.13
N PHE A 11 10.78 -32.22 8.24
CA PHE A 11 9.91 -33.37 8.49
C PHE A 11 9.31 -33.36 9.91
N VAL A 12 10.12 -33.05 10.93
CA VAL A 12 9.65 -32.94 12.33
C VAL A 12 8.68 -31.77 12.51
N LEU A 13 8.96 -30.63 11.88
CA LEU A 13 8.07 -29.47 11.91
C LEU A 13 6.78 -29.68 11.11
N SER A 14 6.80 -30.44 10.01
CA SER A 14 5.57 -30.82 9.31
C SER A 14 4.73 -31.85 10.08
N ALA A 15 5.35 -32.59 11.00
CA ALA A 15 4.64 -33.59 11.79
C ALA A 15 3.76 -32.96 12.88
N SER A 16 4.13 -31.81 13.45
CA SER A 16 3.31 -31.12 14.44
C SER A 16 2.06 -30.49 13.81
N SER A 17 2.18 -29.85 12.64
CA SER A 17 0.99 -29.33 11.94
C SER A 17 0.06 -30.46 11.47
N LEU A 18 0.63 -31.58 10.98
CA LEU A 18 -0.15 -32.75 10.59
C LEU A 18 -0.84 -33.40 11.80
N ALA A 19 -0.15 -33.49 12.95
CA ALA A 19 -0.72 -34.01 14.18
C ALA A 19 -1.91 -33.15 14.65
N HIS A 20 -1.80 -31.81 14.56
CA HIS A 20 -2.90 -30.92 14.90
C HIS A 20 -4.12 -31.12 14.01
N HIS A 21 -3.93 -31.21 12.68
CA HIS A 21 -5.03 -31.53 11.77
C HIS A 21 -5.65 -32.90 12.06
N LEU A 22 -4.83 -33.92 12.37
CA LEU A 22 -5.33 -35.24 12.71
C LEU A 22 -6.12 -35.24 14.03
N ASP A 23 -5.68 -34.47 15.02
CA ASP A 23 -6.39 -34.32 16.29
C ASP A 23 -7.74 -33.64 16.08
N LEU A 24 -7.82 -32.59 15.26
CA LEU A 24 -9.08 -31.94 14.85
C LEU A 24 -10.04 -32.91 14.14
N TYR A 25 -9.53 -33.77 13.24
CA TYR A 25 -10.34 -34.81 12.60
C TYR A 25 -10.78 -35.92 13.55
N SER A 26 -10.03 -36.15 14.63
CA SER A 26 -10.39 -37.11 15.67
C SER A 26 -11.30 -36.52 16.76
N ALA A 27 -11.33 -35.19 16.86
CA ALA A 27 -12.09 -34.46 17.85
C ALA A 27 -13.58 -34.49 17.51
N ASN A 28 -14.41 -34.74 18.53
CA ASN A 28 -15.86 -34.64 18.43
C ASN A 28 -16.32 -33.17 18.42
N ILE A 29 -15.87 -32.37 17.44
CA ILE A 29 -16.49 -31.07 17.16
C ILE A 29 -17.84 -31.37 16.49
N THR A 30 -18.92 -30.93 17.13
CA THR A 30 -20.26 -31.12 16.57
C THR A 30 -20.48 -30.07 15.47
N LEU A 31 -20.44 -30.50 14.21
CA LEU A 31 -20.78 -29.66 13.07
C LEU A 31 -22.20 -29.13 13.21
N THR A 32 -22.40 -27.82 13.03
CA THR A 32 -23.71 -27.17 13.13
C THR A 32 -23.98 -26.19 12.00
N ASP A 33 -25.26 -26.07 11.65
CA ASP A 33 -25.84 -25.05 10.77
C ASP A 33 -26.31 -23.79 11.54
N VAL A 34 -26.38 -23.86 12.88
CA VAL A 34 -26.75 -22.75 13.76
C VAL A 34 -25.50 -22.20 14.44
N PHE A 35 -24.97 -21.11 13.90
CA PHE A 35 -23.78 -20.46 14.45
C PHE A 35 -24.01 -19.90 15.86
N ASN A 36 -23.26 -20.39 16.84
CA ASN A 36 -23.20 -19.85 18.20
C ASN A 36 -21.75 -19.39 18.51
N PRO A 37 -21.51 -18.06 18.59
CA PRO A 37 -20.17 -17.53 18.88
C PRO A 37 -19.55 -18.12 20.15
N LYS A 38 -20.36 -18.35 21.20
CA LYS A 38 -19.86 -18.87 22.46
C LYS A 38 -19.30 -20.30 22.32
N ASP A 39 -19.98 -21.13 21.53
CA ASP A 39 -19.55 -22.51 21.32
C ASP A 39 -18.28 -22.54 20.47
N LEU A 40 -18.19 -21.70 19.43
CA LEU A 40 -16.97 -21.52 18.65
C LEU A 40 -15.79 -21.14 19.55
N TRP A 41 -15.92 -20.12 20.41
CA TRP A 41 -14.81 -19.70 21.27
C TRP A 41 -14.41 -20.75 22.30
N ASN A 42 -15.35 -21.56 22.81
CA ASN A 42 -15.01 -22.70 23.67
C ASN A 42 -14.17 -23.73 22.89
N TYR A 43 -14.56 -24.09 21.66
CA TYR A 43 -13.76 -24.99 20.83
C TYR A 43 -12.39 -24.40 20.49
N VAL A 44 -12.30 -23.10 20.19
CA VAL A 44 -11.02 -22.42 19.97
C VAL A 44 -10.14 -22.49 21.22
N THR A 45 -10.72 -22.35 22.42
CA THR A 45 -10.00 -22.54 23.69
C THR A 45 -9.43 -23.94 23.78
N ASP A 46 -10.27 -24.95 23.55
CA ASP A 46 -9.91 -26.35 23.76
C ASP A 46 -8.88 -26.86 22.73
N PHE A 47 -8.99 -26.43 21.47
CA PHE A 47 -8.16 -26.94 20.37
C PHE A 47 -6.97 -26.06 20.00
N CYS A 48 -7.07 -24.74 20.19
CA CYS A 48 -5.99 -23.79 19.87
C CYS A 48 -5.20 -23.33 21.11
N GLN A 49 -5.34 -23.99 22.25
CA GLN A 49 -4.58 -23.65 23.47
C GLN A 49 -3.06 -23.59 23.22
N PRO A 50 -2.42 -24.54 22.51
CA PRO A 50 -0.97 -24.46 22.25
C PRO A 50 -0.58 -23.22 21.45
N ASP A 51 -1.41 -22.80 20.48
CA ASP A 51 -1.17 -21.61 19.69
C ASP A 51 -1.44 -20.33 20.48
N LEU A 52 -2.42 -20.33 21.39
CA LEU A 52 -2.69 -19.24 22.34
C LEU A 52 -1.54 -19.08 23.34
N ASP A 53 -0.98 -20.18 23.85
CA ASP A 53 0.20 -20.19 24.71
C ASP A 53 1.42 -19.64 23.95
N THR A 54 1.60 -20.07 22.70
CA THR A 54 2.65 -19.57 21.82
C THR A 54 2.47 -18.08 21.52
N LEU A 55 1.24 -17.64 21.27
CA LEU A 55 0.91 -16.23 21.02
C LEU A 55 1.17 -15.36 22.25
N SER A 56 0.93 -15.87 23.47
CA SER A 56 1.19 -15.18 24.73
C SER A 56 2.64 -15.32 25.24
N SER A 57 3.47 -16.11 24.56
CA SER A 57 4.87 -16.31 24.94
C SER A 57 5.74 -15.05 24.80
N CYS A 58 6.75 -14.97 25.67
CA CYS A 58 7.74 -13.91 25.64
C CYS A 58 8.75 -14.08 24.51
N PRO A 59 9.03 -13.04 23.72
CA PRO A 59 10.13 -13.09 22.78
C PRO A 59 11.47 -13.09 23.56
N PRO A 60 12.49 -13.84 23.11
CA PRO A 60 13.77 -13.90 23.82
C PRO A 60 14.45 -12.52 23.84
N PRO A 61 15.32 -12.25 24.84
CA PRO A 61 16.01 -10.96 24.94
C PRO A 61 16.74 -10.59 23.64
N GLY A 62 16.43 -9.42 23.09
CA GLY A 62 17.04 -8.94 21.84
C GLY A 62 16.40 -9.47 20.56
N ALA A 63 15.36 -10.32 20.66
CA ALA A 63 14.57 -10.72 19.51
C ALA A 63 13.92 -9.50 18.83
N SER A 64 13.77 -9.59 17.52
CA SER A 64 12.99 -8.61 16.77
C SER A 64 11.53 -8.63 17.27
N PRO A 65 10.84 -7.48 17.36
CA PRO A 65 9.40 -7.44 17.64
C PRO A 65 8.56 -8.34 16.71
N LYS A 66 9.10 -8.69 15.54
CA LYS A 66 8.44 -9.55 14.54
C LYS A 66 8.55 -11.04 14.82
N ALA A 67 9.39 -11.44 15.77
CA ALA A 67 9.61 -12.84 16.07
C ALA A 67 8.28 -13.55 16.43
N ARG A 68 7.30 -12.81 16.96
CA ARG A 68 5.96 -13.29 17.34
C ARG A 68 4.92 -13.25 16.23
N ASN A 69 5.22 -12.68 15.05
CA ASN A 69 4.26 -12.66 13.94
C ASN A 69 3.87 -14.07 13.44
N PRO A 70 4.79 -15.05 13.37
CA PRO A 70 4.43 -16.45 13.09
C PRO A 70 3.38 -17.00 14.06
N ALA A 71 3.47 -16.68 15.36
CA ALA A 71 2.48 -17.14 16.35
C ALA A 71 1.06 -16.64 16.06
N ALA A 72 0.93 -15.38 15.60
CA ALA A 72 -0.38 -14.85 15.18
C ALA A 72 -0.95 -15.58 13.96
N MET A 73 -0.09 -16.00 13.02
CA MET A 73 -0.52 -16.78 11.86
C MET A 73 -0.88 -18.22 12.25
N LEU A 74 -0.10 -18.86 13.12
CA LEU A 74 -0.40 -20.21 13.64
C LEU A 74 -1.76 -20.24 14.35
N PHE A 75 -2.00 -19.29 15.25
CA PHE A 75 -3.32 -19.14 15.88
C PHE A 75 -4.43 -18.94 14.85
N ALA A 76 -4.23 -18.08 13.85
CA ALA A 76 -5.24 -17.84 12.82
C ALA A 76 -5.53 -19.10 11.99
N GLN A 77 -4.51 -19.90 11.66
CA GLN A 77 -4.67 -21.20 10.99
C GLN A 77 -5.50 -22.17 11.85
N CYS A 78 -5.15 -22.32 13.14
CA CYS A 78 -5.94 -23.16 14.04
C CYS A 78 -7.39 -22.66 14.18
N PHE A 79 -7.59 -21.35 14.30
CA PHE A 79 -8.92 -20.75 14.35
C PHE A 79 -9.73 -21.09 13.09
N GLU A 80 -9.14 -20.95 11.90
CA GLU A 80 -9.80 -21.30 10.63
C GLU A 80 -10.19 -22.77 10.58
N ASP A 81 -9.33 -23.67 11.04
CA ASP A 81 -9.62 -25.10 11.07
C ASP A 81 -10.76 -25.44 12.04
N VAL A 82 -10.73 -24.88 13.25
CA VAL A 82 -11.81 -25.03 14.23
C VAL A 82 -13.11 -24.46 13.66
N PHE A 83 -13.06 -23.29 13.02
CA PHE A 83 -14.22 -22.66 12.41
C PHE A 83 -14.82 -23.51 11.28
N LYS A 84 -13.97 -24.08 10.41
CA LYS A 84 -14.38 -24.99 9.33
C LYS A 84 -14.97 -26.30 9.87
N ALA A 85 -14.40 -26.84 10.94
CA ALA A 85 -14.91 -28.05 11.58
C ALA A 85 -16.22 -27.82 12.35
N TYR A 86 -16.40 -26.62 12.92
CA TYR A 86 -17.56 -26.27 13.73
C TYR A 86 -18.78 -25.88 12.89
N PHE A 87 -18.60 -25.08 11.84
CA PHE A 87 -19.70 -24.44 11.12
C PHE A 87 -19.84 -24.92 9.67
N GLU A 88 -20.99 -25.49 9.31
CA GLU A 88 -21.23 -26.08 7.99
C GLU A 88 -21.14 -25.05 6.84
N CYS A 89 -21.55 -23.81 7.10
CA CYS A 89 -21.49 -22.73 6.11
C CYS A 89 -20.24 -21.84 6.24
N SER A 90 -19.14 -22.40 6.74
CA SER A 90 -17.83 -21.72 6.85
C SER A 90 -17.10 -21.54 5.51
N ASP A 91 -17.56 -22.24 4.46
CA ASP A 91 -16.96 -22.18 3.12
C ASP A 91 -16.97 -20.76 2.54
N LEU A 92 -15.81 -20.37 1.99
CA LEU A 92 -15.62 -19.07 1.35
C LEU A 92 -16.19 -19.02 -0.07
N GLY A 93 -16.48 -20.16 -0.72
CA GLY A 93 -17.04 -20.20 -2.07
C GLY A 93 -16.24 -19.34 -3.07
N ASP A 94 -16.93 -18.38 -3.71
CA ASP A 94 -16.35 -17.41 -4.68
C ASP A 94 -15.29 -16.48 -4.05
N HIS A 95 -15.18 -16.45 -2.72
CA HIS A 95 -14.22 -15.65 -1.97
C HIS A 95 -13.00 -16.44 -1.49
N SER A 96 -12.84 -17.72 -1.86
CA SER A 96 -11.69 -18.55 -1.49
C SER A 96 -10.33 -17.90 -1.83
N ASP A 97 -10.22 -17.24 -3.00
CA ASP A 97 -9.02 -16.49 -3.41
C ASP A 97 -8.70 -15.28 -2.51
N GLN A 98 -9.65 -14.87 -1.66
CA GLN A 98 -9.51 -13.75 -0.72
C GLN A 98 -9.20 -14.22 0.70
N ASN A 99 -9.01 -15.53 0.92
CA ASN A 99 -8.67 -16.07 2.24
C ASN A 99 -7.43 -15.34 2.80
N PRO A 100 -7.56 -14.61 3.92
CA PRO A 100 -6.45 -13.83 4.46
C PRO A 100 -5.41 -14.72 5.16
N ILE A 101 -5.78 -15.95 5.50
CA ILE A 101 -4.95 -16.94 6.17
C ILE A 101 -4.36 -17.84 5.09
N LYS A 102 -3.04 -17.89 5.02
CA LYS A 102 -2.34 -18.71 4.02
C LYS A 102 -2.14 -20.10 4.60
N GLU A 103 -2.40 -21.14 3.81
CA GLU A 103 -2.12 -22.54 4.16
C GLU A 103 -0.61 -22.88 4.08
N ASP A 104 0.26 -21.88 3.93
CA ASP A 104 1.70 -22.08 3.90
C ASP A 104 2.21 -22.53 5.27
N PHE A 105 3.21 -23.42 5.27
CA PHE A 105 3.88 -23.83 6.49
C PHE A 105 4.51 -22.63 7.21
N VAL A 106 4.09 -22.40 8.45
CA VAL A 106 4.60 -21.32 9.30
C VAL A 106 5.71 -21.88 10.18
N SER A 107 6.96 -21.51 9.88
CA SER A 107 8.09 -21.83 10.75
C SER A 107 8.14 -20.84 11.91
N MET A 108 8.11 -21.36 13.13
CA MET A 108 8.42 -20.60 14.34
C MET A 108 9.65 -21.21 15.00
N ASP A 109 10.60 -20.36 15.37
CA ASP A 109 11.72 -20.80 16.20
C ASP A 109 11.20 -21.15 17.59
N GLU A 110 11.54 -22.33 18.11
CA GLU A 110 11.23 -22.67 19.49
C GLU A 110 11.95 -21.71 20.44
N TRP A 111 11.20 -21.08 21.34
CA TRP A 111 11.77 -20.22 22.38
C TRP A 111 11.66 -20.91 23.72
N GLU A 112 12.73 -20.83 24.50
CA GLU A 112 12.64 -21.14 25.92
C GLU A 112 11.79 -20.05 26.58
N ASP A 113 10.80 -20.47 27.37
CA ASP A 113 9.97 -19.55 28.15
C ASP A 113 10.87 -18.80 29.13
N THR A 114 11.12 -17.52 28.83
CA THR A 114 12.02 -16.66 29.62
C THR A 114 11.33 -16.00 30.81
N GLY A 115 10.06 -16.33 31.07
CA GLY A 115 9.27 -15.87 32.22
C GLY A 115 7.99 -15.14 31.82
N ASN A 116 7.29 -14.57 32.79
CA ASN A 116 6.01 -13.90 32.55
C ASN A 116 6.20 -12.46 32.01
N CYS A 117 5.85 -12.23 30.73
CA CYS A 117 5.84 -10.88 30.13
C CYS A 117 4.70 -9.99 30.61
N GLY A 118 3.76 -10.53 31.38
CA GLY A 118 2.56 -9.82 31.82
C GLY A 118 1.60 -9.51 30.67
N TYR A 119 1.67 -10.25 29.55
CA TYR A 119 0.71 -10.11 28.47
C TYR A 119 -0.67 -10.59 28.91
N LEU A 120 -1.72 -9.91 28.43
CA LEU A 120 -3.10 -10.32 28.66
C LEU A 120 -3.35 -11.69 28.04
N GLU A 121 -4.25 -12.49 28.62
CA GLU A 121 -4.71 -13.71 27.95
C GLU A 121 -5.27 -13.34 26.55
N PRO A 122 -4.79 -13.96 25.45
CA PRO A 122 -5.16 -13.53 24.11
C PRO A 122 -6.66 -13.73 23.84
N LEU A 123 -7.21 -14.89 24.18
CA LEU A 123 -8.55 -15.29 23.73
C LEU A 123 -9.68 -14.33 24.14
N PRO A 124 -9.79 -13.86 25.41
CA PRO A 124 -10.81 -12.88 25.76
C PRO A 124 -10.73 -11.59 24.95
N VAL A 125 -9.52 -11.19 24.56
CA VAL A 125 -9.31 -9.96 23.77
C VAL A 125 -9.60 -10.17 22.29
N LEU A 126 -9.20 -11.31 21.72
CA LEU A 126 -9.46 -11.66 20.32
C LEU A 126 -10.96 -11.86 20.07
N SER A 127 -11.61 -12.63 20.93
CA SER A 127 -13.06 -12.85 20.85
C SER A 127 -13.87 -11.56 21.00
N ASP A 128 -13.51 -10.66 21.93
CA ASP A 128 -14.15 -9.35 22.07
C ASP A 128 -13.97 -8.50 20.80
N ALA A 129 -12.75 -8.48 20.24
CA ALA A 129 -12.41 -7.74 19.03
C ALA A 129 -13.25 -8.16 17.80
N CYS A 130 -13.62 -9.44 17.70
CA CYS A 130 -14.37 -9.98 16.56
C CYS A 130 -15.81 -10.37 16.88
N THR A 131 -16.32 -9.93 18.04
CA THR A 131 -17.70 -10.20 18.48
C THR A 131 -18.73 -9.66 17.49
N PHE A 132 -18.47 -8.53 16.81
CA PHE A 132 -19.39 -8.02 15.79
C PHE A 132 -19.54 -8.99 14.62
N ASP A 133 -18.43 -9.42 14.01
CA ASP A 133 -18.43 -10.30 12.84
C ASP A 133 -18.99 -11.70 13.18
N ALA A 134 -18.67 -12.24 14.36
CA ALA A 134 -19.26 -13.48 14.85
C ALA A 134 -20.79 -13.37 15.04
N ASN A 135 -21.29 -12.24 15.57
CA ASN A 135 -22.73 -12.04 15.72
C ASN A 135 -23.46 -11.77 14.40
N GLU A 136 -22.74 -11.41 13.32
CA GLU A 136 -23.35 -11.11 12.03
C GLU A 136 -23.95 -12.35 11.38
N PHE A 137 -23.43 -13.56 11.64
CA PHE A 137 -24.05 -14.82 11.16
C PHE A 137 -25.49 -14.99 11.67
N GLN A 138 -25.72 -14.71 12.95
CA GLN A 138 -27.06 -14.81 13.54
C GLN A 138 -28.00 -13.73 13.00
N ARG A 139 -27.47 -12.52 12.75
CA ARG A 139 -28.23 -11.37 12.24
C ARG A 139 -28.57 -11.48 10.77
N SER A 140 -27.62 -11.94 9.95
CA SER A 140 -27.83 -12.13 8.51
C SER A 140 -28.77 -13.29 8.25
N GLY A 141 -28.83 -14.27 9.17
CA GLY A 141 -29.58 -15.50 8.97
C GLY A 141 -29.02 -16.34 7.83
N CYS A 142 -27.76 -16.10 7.45
CA CYS A 142 -27.08 -16.96 6.49
C CYS A 142 -26.99 -18.38 7.08
N CYS A 143 -26.96 -19.41 6.21
CA CYS A 143 -27.07 -20.83 6.58
C CYS A 143 -28.49 -21.31 6.98
N LYS A 144 -29.49 -20.43 7.04
CA LYS A 144 -30.90 -20.86 7.23
C LYS A 144 -31.48 -21.45 5.93
N ASP A 145 -32.35 -22.45 6.08
CA ASP A 145 -33.21 -23.01 5.03
C ASP A 145 -32.47 -23.74 3.88
N GLY A 146 -31.28 -24.28 4.12
CA GLY A 146 -30.51 -24.98 3.08
C GLY A 146 -30.01 -24.08 1.96
N ALA A 147 -29.95 -22.76 2.21
CA ALA A 147 -29.20 -21.84 1.36
C ALA A 147 -27.75 -22.36 1.30
N GLY A 148 -27.25 -22.64 0.09
CA GLY A 148 -25.92 -23.20 -0.10
C GLY A 148 -24.83 -22.39 0.61
N SER A 149 -23.71 -23.05 0.89
CA SER A 149 -22.57 -22.50 1.65
C SER A 149 -22.10 -21.11 1.18
N SER A 150 -22.29 -20.78 -0.11
CA SER A 150 -22.00 -19.48 -0.69
C SER A 150 -22.75 -18.30 -0.05
N ALA A 151 -23.89 -18.52 0.61
CA ALA A 151 -24.67 -17.47 1.24
C ALA A 151 -24.00 -16.84 2.48
N CYS A 152 -23.10 -17.58 3.15
CA CYS A 152 -22.33 -17.10 4.31
C CYS A 152 -20.89 -16.71 3.96
N SER A 153 -20.47 -16.88 2.71
CA SER A 153 -19.07 -16.71 2.30
C SER A 153 -18.46 -15.35 2.68
N GLN A 154 -19.24 -14.27 2.63
CA GLN A 154 -18.77 -12.94 3.00
C GLN A 154 -18.65 -12.77 4.52
N GLU A 155 -19.62 -13.27 5.30
CA GLU A 155 -19.58 -13.28 6.77
C GLU A 155 -18.41 -14.13 7.28
N ALA A 156 -18.20 -15.31 6.69
CA ALA A 156 -17.04 -16.17 6.92
C ALA A 156 -15.71 -15.45 6.63
N LEU A 157 -15.60 -14.82 5.45
CA LEU A 157 -14.42 -14.04 5.10
C LEU A 157 -14.16 -12.91 6.11
N ASN A 158 -15.20 -12.17 6.52
CA ASN A 158 -15.05 -11.07 7.46
C ASN A 158 -14.56 -11.53 8.83
N LEU A 159 -15.09 -12.66 9.35
CA LEU A 159 -14.65 -13.22 10.62
C LEU A 159 -13.18 -13.67 10.56
N LEU A 160 -12.77 -14.38 9.50
CA LEU A 160 -11.37 -14.78 9.31
C LEU A 160 -10.42 -13.58 9.16
N ILE A 161 -10.84 -12.53 8.46
CA ILE A 161 -10.07 -11.28 8.37
C ILE A 161 -9.93 -10.65 9.76
N CYS A 162 -11.03 -10.56 10.52
CA CYS A 162 -11.02 -9.97 11.84
C CYS A 162 -10.07 -10.73 12.77
N GLU A 163 -10.16 -12.07 12.84
CA GLU A 163 -9.36 -12.88 13.75
C GLU A 163 -7.87 -12.80 13.47
N LEU A 164 -7.48 -12.96 12.20
CA LEU A 164 -6.08 -12.81 11.82
C LEU A 164 -5.57 -11.40 12.15
N GLN A 165 -6.39 -10.38 11.98
CA GLN A 165 -6.02 -9.01 12.28
C GLN A 165 -5.96 -8.75 13.78
N ALA A 166 -6.88 -9.29 14.56
CA ALA A 166 -6.87 -9.25 16.02
C ALA A 166 -5.62 -9.93 16.57
N ALA A 167 -5.25 -11.12 16.07
CA ALA A 167 -4.05 -11.85 16.46
C ALA A 167 -2.77 -11.07 16.09
N GLU A 168 -2.72 -10.50 14.87
CA GLU A 168 -1.63 -9.61 14.49
C GLU A 168 -1.58 -8.40 15.43
N GLN A 169 -2.70 -7.71 15.70
CA GLN A 169 -2.74 -6.55 16.60
C GLN A 169 -2.36 -6.90 18.03
N TYR A 170 -2.70 -8.09 18.51
CA TYR A 170 -2.31 -8.57 19.82
C TYR A 170 -0.78 -8.57 19.96
N VAL A 171 -0.07 -9.14 19.00
CA VAL A 171 1.39 -9.10 18.95
C VAL A 171 1.91 -7.66 18.90
N ARG A 172 1.29 -6.81 18.08
CA ARG A 172 1.70 -5.41 17.90
C ARG A 172 1.56 -4.58 19.19
N CYS A 173 0.39 -4.63 19.80
CA CYS A 173 0.06 -3.83 20.98
C CYS A 173 0.86 -4.31 22.20
N THR A 174 1.02 -5.62 22.41
CA THR A 174 1.84 -6.16 23.51
C THR A 174 3.34 -5.87 23.34
N ASN A 175 3.87 -5.87 22.12
CA ASN A 175 5.24 -5.44 21.85
C ASN A 175 5.45 -3.93 22.07
N ALA A 176 4.44 -3.11 21.80
CA ALA A 176 4.51 -1.67 22.07
C ALA A 176 4.43 -1.38 23.57
N GLU A 177 3.65 -2.15 24.31
CA GLU A 177 3.48 -2.03 25.76
C GLU A 177 4.73 -2.43 26.54
N SER A 178 5.42 -3.51 26.14
CA SER A 178 6.69 -3.91 26.76
C SER A 178 7.77 -2.81 26.68
N SER A 179 7.63 -1.86 25.76
CA SER A 179 8.53 -0.71 25.61
C SER A 179 8.13 0.53 26.44
N LYS A 180 6.97 0.55 27.10
CA LYS A 180 6.43 1.71 27.82
C LYS A 180 6.33 1.46 29.32
N THR A 181 6.60 2.50 30.10
CA THR A 181 6.49 2.50 31.59
C THR A 181 5.05 2.58 32.13
N GLN A 182 4.04 2.70 31.26
CA GLN A 182 2.63 2.66 31.65
C GLN A 182 1.88 1.70 30.74
N PRO A 183 1.09 0.77 31.31
CA PRO A 183 0.25 -0.10 30.52
C PRO A 183 -0.76 0.77 29.78
N ALA A 184 -0.65 0.82 28.46
CA ALA A 184 -1.72 1.37 27.65
C ALA A 184 -2.91 0.40 27.76
N ASN A 185 -4.12 0.85 27.45
CA ASN A 185 -5.26 -0.07 27.36
C ASN A 185 -5.05 -0.99 26.14
N THR A 186 -4.27 -2.07 26.29
CA THR A 186 -3.87 -3.00 25.23
C THR A 186 -5.08 -3.69 24.63
N THR A 187 -6.11 -3.98 25.43
CA THR A 187 -7.42 -4.43 24.94
C THR A 187 -7.99 -3.43 23.93
N ALA A 188 -8.11 -2.15 24.29
CA ALA A 188 -8.62 -1.13 23.35
C ALA A 188 -7.74 -0.96 22.10
N CYS A 189 -6.41 -1.09 22.25
CA CYS A 189 -5.49 -1.07 21.11
C CYS A 189 -5.78 -2.23 20.12
N ILE A 190 -6.14 -3.41 20.63
CA ILE A 190 -6.41 -4.60 19.82
C ILE A 190 -7.80 -4.49 19.20
N THR A 191 -8.84 -4.23 19.99
CA THR A 191 -10.23 -4.14 19.54
C THR A 191 -10.40 -3.04 18.50
N ASP A 192 -9.92 -1.81 18.76
CA ASP A 192 -10.08 -0.67 17.84
C ASP A 192 -9.36 -0.89 16.51
N ASN A 193 -8.28 -1.69 16.49
CA ASN A 193 -7.48 -1.91 15.29
C ASN A 193 -7.92 -3.15 14.51
N ALA A 194 -8.39 -4.21 15.18
CA ALA A 194 -8.98 -5.38 14.52
C ALA A 194 -10.23 -4.98 13.73
N GLU A 195 -11.12 -4.21 14.34
CA GLU A 195 -12.34 -3.71 13.70
C GLU A 195 -12.03 -2.94 12.41
N LYS A 196 -10.97 -2.12 12.41
CA LYS A 196 -10.56 -1.33 11.25
C LYS A 196 -10.13 -2.16 10.05
N ALA A 197 -9.62 -3.36 10.28
CA ALA A 197 -9.14 -4.20 9.21
C ALA A 197 -10.27 -4.83 8.38
N THR A 198 -11.49 -4.88 8.93
CA THR A 198 -12.70 -5.32 8.20
C THR A 198 -13.17 -4.33 7.14
N TRP A 199 -12.62 -3.12 7.05
CA TRP A 199 -12.98 -2.14 6.01
C TRP A 199 -11.80 -1.58 5.22
N LEU A 200 -10.57 -1.96 5.53
CA LEU A 200 -9.37 -1.63 4.78
C LEU A 200 -8.80 -2.89 4.13
N GLN A 201 -8.20 -2.78 2.95
CA GLN A 201 -7.51 -3.92 2.36
C GLN A 201 -6.26 -4.23 3.20
N LYS A 202 -6.17 -5.45 3.74
CA LYS A 202 -5.02 -5.93 4.52
C LYS A 202 -3.69 -5.69 3.79
N ASP A 203 -3.70 -5.90 2.48
CA ASP A 203 -2.60 -5.69 1.54
C ASP A 203 -1.94 -4.29 1.60
N PHE A 204 -2.69 -3.27 2.03
CA PHE A 204 -2.20 -1.90 2.13
C PHE A 204 -1.80 -1.51 3.56
N LEU A 205 -2.08 -2.37 4.54
CA LEU A 205 -1.70 -2.15 5.94
C LEU A 205 -0.22 -2.50 6.11
N VAL A 206 0.61 -1.49 6.35
CA VAL A 206 2.05 -1.67 6.55
C VAL A 206 2.34 -1.55 8.03
N PHE A 207 2.85 -2.60 8.67
CA PHE A 207 3.23 -2.54 10.08
C PHE A 207 4.72 -2.68 10.32
N SER A 208 5.31 -1.68 10.99
CA SER A 208 6.75 -1.60 11.15
C SER A 208 7.35 -2.46 12.28
N GLY A 209 6.55 -2.98 13.20
CA GLY A 209 7.12 -3.48 14.46
C GLY A 209 7.74 -2.37 15.31
N ALA A 210 7.57 -1.09 14.92
CA ALA A 210 8.04 0.02 15.71
C ALA A 210 7.17 0.13 16.98
N PRO A 211 7.77 0.50 18.13
CA PRO A 211 7.03 0.66 19.39
C PRO A 211 6.01 1.81 19.34
N SER A 212 6.15 2.70 18.36
CA SER A 212 5.22 3.79 18.11
C SER A 212 5.09 4.07 16.62
N CYS A 213 3.86 4.23 16.16
CA CYS A 213 3.56 4.54 14.78
C CYS A 213 3.49 6.06 14.55
N PRO A 214 3.96 6.57 13.40
CA PRO A 214 3.79 7.98 13.08
C PRO A 214 2.31 8.27 12.85
N LYS A 215 1.75 9.20 13.63
CA LYS A 215 0.36 9.66 13.47
C LYS A 215 0.09 10.15 12.05
N ALA A 216 -1.12 9.91 11.55
CA ALA A 216 -1.57 10.31 10.20
C ALA A 216 -1.22 11.76 9.84
N HIS A 217 -1.47 12.72 10.73
CA HIS A 217 -1.15 14.14 10.48
C HIS A 217 0.35 14.39 10.23
N LYS A 218 1.26 13.64 10.88
CA LYS A 218 2.72 13.79 10.68
C LYS A 218 3.12 13.29 9.29
N LEU A 219 2.55 12.15 8.86
CA LEU A 219 2.76 11.61 7.52
C LEU A 219 2.23 12.57 6.44
N LEU A 220 1.01 13.08 6.62
CA LEU A 220 0.40 14.05 5.71
C LEU A 220 1.20 15.35 5.64
N THR A 221 1.67 15.86 6.78
CA THR A 221 2.52 17.06 6.81
C THR A 221 3.85 16.81 6.09
N THR A 222 4.45 15.63 6.28
CA THR A 222 5.70 15.25 5.60
C THR A 222 5.51 15.20 4.08
N LEU A 223 4.38 14.67 3.61
CA LEU A 223 4.04 14.67 2.18
C LEU A 223 3.76 16.07 1.65
N ALA A 224 3.08 16.92 2.40
CA ALA A 224 2.86 18.31 2.03
C ALA A 224 4.19 19.06 1.89
N ILE A 225 5.09 18.93 2.87
CA ILE A 225 6.44 19.50 2.84
C ILE A 225 7.22 18.94 1.64
N SER A 226 7.15 17.63 1.37
CA SER A 226 7.80 17.03 0.21
C SER A 226 7.32 17.65 -1.11
N ASN A 227 6.02 17.90 -1.26
CA ASN A 227 5.48 18.55 -2.44
C ASN A 227 5.95 20.02 -2.56
N VAL A 228 6.07 20.74 -1.44
CA VAL A 228 6.66 22.09 -1.42
C VAL A 228 8.13 22.04 -1.83
N ILE A 229 8.92 21.10 -1.31
CA ILE A 229 10.33 20.93 -1.69
C ILE A 229 10.46 20.56 -3.17
N ALA A 230 9.62 19.66 -3.69
CA ALA A 230 9.61 19.31 -5.10
C ALA A 230 9.29 20.54 -5.98
N PHE A 231 8.32 21.35 -5.58
CA PHE A 231 7.97 22.60 -6.23
C PHE A 231 9.13 23.62 -6.21
N LEU A 232 9.73 23.87 -5.04
CA LEU A 232 10.88 24.76 -4.91
C LEU A 232 12.08 24.26 -5.70
N SER A 233 12.33 22.96 -5.68
CA SER A 233 13.43 22.34 -6.41
C SER A 233 13.23 22.44 -7.92
N ALA A 234 11.98 22.30 -8.41
CA ALA A 234 11.64 22.62 -9.79
C ALA A 234 11.88 24.11 -10.07
N LEU A 235 11.42 25.02 -9.19
CA LEU A 235 11.63 26.46 -9.33
C LEU A 235 13.12 26.85 -9.46
N LEU A 236 13.99 26.16 -8.72
CA LEU A 236 15.43 26.41 -8.73
C LEU A 236 16.14 25.81 -9.94
N SER A 237 15.61 24.75 -10.55
CA SER A 237 16.29 24.04 -11.65
C SER A 237 16.20 24.75 -13.00
N ASN A 238 15.33 25.75 -13.13
CA ASN A 238 15.20 26.53 -14.37
C ASN A 238 16.27 27.61 -14.47
N THR A 239 17.37 27.27 -15.15
CA THR A 239 18.48 28.18 -15.42
C THR A 239 18.07 29.40 -16.24
N HIS A 240 16.99 29.33 -17.02
CA HIS A 240 16.50 30.51 -17.77
C HIS A 240 15.92 31.55 -16.85
N LEU A 241 15.13 31.16 -15.83
CA LEU A 241 14.57 32.09 -14.84
C LEU A 241 15.68 32.86 -14.11
N TRP A 242 16.74 32.17 -13.70
CA TRP A 242 17.89 32.82 -13.09
C TRP A 242 18.60 33.76 -14.05
N LYS A 243 18.74 33.36 -15.31
CA LYS A 243 19.28 34.25 -16.36
C LYS A 243 18.39 35.48 -16.56
N THR A 244 17.07 35.38 -16.60
CA THR A 244 16.19 36.56 -16.76
C THR A 244 16.09 37.41 -15.49
N LEU A 245 16.10 36.82 -14.30
CA LEU A 245 16.11 37.57 -13.05
C LEU A 245 17.41 38.37 -12.86
N PHE A 246 18.54 37.84 -13.33
CA PHE A 246 19.84 38.50 -13.19
C PHE A 246 20.35 39.20 -14.46
N SER A 247 19.74 38.98 -15.62
CA SER A 247 20.03 39.69 -16.88
C SER A 247 19.02 40.79 -17.13
N LYS A 248 19.49 41.99 -17.48
CA LYS A 248 18.66 43.14 -17.83
C LYS A 248 17.90 43.01 -19.17
N SER A 249 17.90 41.84 -19.83
CA SER A 249 17.32 41.69 -21.17
C SER A 249 15.80 41.43 -21.16
N LYS A 250 15.08 42.21 -21.97
CA LYS A 250 13.62 42.19 -22.13
C LYS A 250 13.08 40.99 -22.91
N ASP A 251 11.88 40.57 -22.50
CA ASP A 251 10.83 39.79 -23.16
C ASP A 251 11.22 38.90 -24.34
N PHE A 252 11.37 37.60 -24.05
CA PHE A 252 11.37 36.56 -25.05
C PHE A 252 9.92 36.12 -25.35
N SER A 253 9.45 36.49 -26.54
CA SER A 253 8.27 35.86 -27.15
C SER A 253 8.64 34.44 -27.58
N TYR A 254 8.18 33.43 -26.84
CA TYR A 254 8.35 32.03 -27.20
C TYR A 254 7.22 31.60 -28.14
N ASN A 255 7.51 31.54 -29.44
CA ASN A 255 6.58 30.97 -30.43
C ASN A 255 6.71 29.45 -30.57
N GLU A 256 7.77 28.86 -30.02
CA GLU A 256 8.04 27.42 -30.14
C GLU A 256 8.50 26.83 -28.80
N ILE A 257 7.94 25.68 -28.46
CA ILE A 257 8.33 24.92 -27.26
C ILE A 257 9.13 23.71 -27.70
N LYS A 258 10.34 23.59 -27.16
CA LYS A 258 11.23 22.45 -27.40
C LYS A 258 10.95 21.42 -26.30
N ILE A 259 10.53 20.22 -26.69
CA ILE A 259 10.23 19.15 -25.73
C ILE A 259 11.42 18.19 -25.68
N ASN A 260 12.06 18.05 -24.52
CA ASN A 260 13.08 17.03 -24.28
C ASN A 260 12.44 15.76 -23.71
N PHE A 261 12.28 14.76 -24.57
CA PHE A 261 11.72 13.47 -24.17
C PHE A 261 12.59 12.70 -23.15
N LEU A 262 13.89 12.96 -23.09
CA LEU A 262 14.75 12.37 -22.06
C LEU A 262 14.35 12.84 -20.66
N SER A 263 14.00 14.12 -20.52
CA SER A 263 13.52 14.69 -19.25
C SER A 263 12.24 14.01 -18.77
N MET A 264 11.35 13.65 -19.69
CA MET A 264 10.13 12.88 -19.40
C MET A 264 10.46 11.49 -18.82
N PHE A 265 11.38 10.74 -19.42
CA PHE A 265 11.76 9.42 -18.86
C PHE A 265 12.47 9.51 -17.53
N ILE A 266 13.31 10.53 -17.33
CA ILE A 266 13.93 10.79 -16.02
C ILE A 266 12.81 11.02 -15.00
N SER A 267 11.79 11.81 -15.34
CA SER A 267 10.61 12.02 -14.50
C SER A 267 9.91 10.69 -14.14
N ILE A 268 9.56 9.90 -15.16
CA ILE A 268 8.86 8.63 -14.98
C ILE A 268 9.70 7.67 -14.13
N GLY A 269 10.96 7.45 -14.49
CA GLY A 269 11.86 6.53 -13.77
C GLY A 269 12.02 6.91 -12.30
N VAL A 270 12.00 8.20 -11.99
CA VAL A 270 12.04 8.70 -10.61
C VAL A 270 10.75 8.39 -9.86
N HIS A 271 9.60 8.67 -10.42
CA HIS A 271 8.33 8.31 -9.79
C HIS A 271 8.17 6.79 -9.62
N VAL A 272 8.74 5.97 -10.52
CA VAL A 272 8.83 4.50 -10.33
C VAL A 272 9.78 4.16 -9.18
N SER A 273 10.97 4.75 -9.13
CA SER A 273 12.01 4.33 -8.18
C SER A 273 11.68 4.63 -6.71
N ILE A 274 10.86 5.63 -6.41
CA ILE A 274 10.53 5.97 -5.01
C ILE A 274 9.81 4.82 -4.29
N PRO A 275 8.73 4.22 -4.83
CA PRO A 275 8.13 3.04 -4.20
C PRO A 275 9.11 1.88 -4.07
N PHE A 276 10.02 1.68 -5.04
CA PHE A 276 11.06 0.66 -4.91
C PHE A 276 12.05 0.94 -3.78
N ILE A 277 12.55 2.17 -3.66
CA ILE A 277 13.47 2.56 -2.58
C ILE A 277 12.76 2.44 -1.22
N MET A 278 11.51 2.88 -1.14
CA MET A 278 10.68 2.70 0.06
C MET A 278 10.51 1.23 0.39
N GLY A 279 10.21 0.40 -0.60
CA GLY A 279 10.12 -1.04 -0.43
C GLY A 279 11.43 -1.62 0.10
N VAL A 280 12.59 -1.27 -0.47
CA VAL A 280 13.88 -1.80 0.02
C VAL A 280 14.15 -1.35 1.47
N ILE A 281 13.84 -0.10 1.82
CA ILE A 281 14.00 0.40 3.19
C ILE A 281 13.11 -0.37 4.15
N LEU A 282 11.88 -0.61 3.73
CA LEU A 282 10.91 -1.39 4.46
C LEU A 282 11.41 -2.85 4.62
N GLU A 283 11.85 -3.52 3.55
CA GLU A 283 12.29 -4.92 3.58
C GLU A 283 13.54 -5.08 4.45
N LYS A 284 14.49 -4.13 4.40
CA LYS A 284 15.67 -4.10 5.28
C LYS A 284 15.34 -3.91 6.76
N GLN A 285 14.14 -3.47 7.08
CA GLN A 285 13.65 -3.46 8.46
C GLN A 285 12.92 -4.75 8.81
N GLY A 286 12.95 -5.73 7.91
CA GLY A 286 12.41 -7.08 8.02
C GLY A 286 10.96 -7.21 7.56
N TYR A 287 10.41 -6.28 6.74
CA TYR A 287 9.02 -6.43 6.27
C TYR A 287 8.96 -7.34 5.05
N THR A 288 7.98 -8.21 5.03
CA THR A 288 7.55 -8.88 3.80
C THR A 288 6.73 -7.87 3.00
N ILE A 289 7.25 -7.46 1.84
CA ILE A 289 6.59 -6.47 1.00
C ILE A 289 6.06 -7.15 -0.24
N ASN A 290 4.76 -7.00 -0.46
CA ASN A 290 4.22 -7.19 -1.79
C ASN A 290 4.60 -5.96 -2.63
N TRP A 291 5.65 -6.11 -3.44
CA TRP A 291 6.20 -5.02 -4.26
C TRP A 291 5.18 -4.37 -5.17
N ILE A 292 4.25 -5.15 -5.72
CA ILE A 292 3.22 -4.65 -6.63
C ILE A 292 2.25 -3.75 -5.86
N GLN A 293 1.80 -4.18 -4.69
CA GLN A 293 0.90 -3.40 -3.83
C GLN A 293 1.59 -2.14 -3.30
N GLN A 294 2.87 -2.24 -2.92
CA GLN A 294 3.67 -1.09 -2.51
C GLN A 294 3.80 -0.07 -3.64
N VAL A 295 3.94 -0.50 -4.89
CA VAL A 295 3.90 0.41 -6.03
C VAL A 295 2.51 1.04 -6.13
N PHE A 296 1.43 0.24 -6.10
CA PHE A 296 0.06 0.77 -6.22
C PHE A 296 -0.28 1.81 -5.15
N ILE A 297 -0.03 1.51 -3.87
CA ILE A 297 -0.34 2.41 -2.76
C ILE A 297 0.43 3.74 -2.90
N TRP A 298 1.71 3.69 -3.30
CA TRP A 298 2.51 4.89 -3.49
C TRP A 298 2.20 5.63 -4.78
N THR A 299 1.61 4.99 -5.80
CA THR A 299 1.16 5.69 -7.01
C THR A 299 -0.01 6.64 -6.74
N VAL A 300 -0.81 6.36 -5.72
CA VAL A 300 -1.96 7.16 -5.27
C VAL A 300 -1.56 8.41 -4.49
N ARG A 301 -0.29 8.52 -4.09
CA ARG A 301 0.17 9.66 -3.30
C ARG A 301 -0.07 10.98 -4.06
N PRO A 302 -0.44 12.06 -3.36
CA PRO A 302 -0.56 13.37 -3.97
C PRO A 302 0.80 13.91 -4.43
N ARG A 303 0.88 14.41 -5.66
CA ARG A 303 2.13 14.91 -6.27
C ARG A 303 2.05 16.38 -6.63
N ALA A 304 3.18 17.08 -6.57
CA ALA A 304 3.26 18.50 -6.89
C ALA A 304 3.07 18.84 -8.40
N ALA A 305 2.81 17.88 -9.28
CA ALA A 305 2.79 18.10 -10.73
C ALA A 305 1.80 19.21 -11.18
N PRO A 306 0.55 19.27 -10.70
CA PRO A 306 -0.35 20.37 -11.05
C PRO A 306 0.08 21.72 -10.48
N VAL A 307 0.72 21.71 -9.30
CA VAL A 307 1.26 22.94 -8.69
C VAL A 307 2.44 23.47 -9.52
N ILE A 308 3.32 22.59 -9.98
CA ILE A 308 4.41 22.94 -10.91
C ILE A 308 3.84 23.45 -12.24
N ALA A 309 2.72 22.89 -12.69
CA ALA A 309 2.06 23.34 -13.92
C ALA A 309 1.54 24.78 -13.86
N ILE A 310 1.18 25.30 -12.67
CA ILE A 310 0.84 26.72 -12.52
C ILE A 310 1.99 27.61 -12.99
N LEU A 311 3.26 27.22 -12.79
CA LEU A 311 4.42 27.97 -13.31
C LEU A 311 4.43 28.03 -14.85
N GLY A 312 3.99 26.96 -15.50
CA GLY A 312 3.84 26.87 -16.96
C GLY A 312 2.80 27.83 -17.53
N LEU A 313 1.78 28.19 -16.74
CA LEU A 313 0.78 29.19 -17.12
C LEU A 313 1.35 30.62 -17.10
N PHE A 314 2.26 30.91 -16.17
CA PHE A 314 2.87 32.23 -16.05
C PHE A 314 4.01 32.46 -17.04
N HIS A 315 4.78 31.44 -17.37
CA HIS A 315 5.94 31.62 -18.23
C HIS A 315 6.27 30.36 -19.05
N ALA A 316 6.45 30.53 -20.36
CA ALA A 316 6.62 29.42 -21.32
C ALA A 316 7.84 28.54 -21.03
N SER A 317 8.89 29.09 -20.40
CA SER A 317 10.09 28.32 -19.99
C SER A 317 9.81 27.21 -18.98
N TRP A 318 8.65 27.22 -18.32
CA TRP A 318 8.24 26.19 -17.37
C TRP A 318 7.35 25.12 -17.99
N MET A 319 6.77 25.38 -19.16
CA MET A 319 5.78 24.48 -19.75
C MET A 319 6.35 23.09 -20.05
N GLU A 320 7.62 22.99 -20.43
CA GLU A 320 8.29 21.71 -20.66
C GLU A 320 8.38 20.87 -19.37
N ILE A 321 8.86 21.46 -18.27
CA ILE A 321 8.97 20.78 -16.98
C ILE A 321 7.58 20.40 -16.46
N ALA A 322 6.64 21.35 -16.53
CA ALA A 322 5.26 21.16 -16.13
C ALA A 322 4.60 19.97 -16.84
N ILE A 323 4.73 19.89 -18.17
CA ILE A 323 4.15 18.80 -18.94
C ILE A 323 4.84 17.47 -18.65
N ASN A 324 6.16 17.44 -18.52
CA ASN A 324 6.87 16.21 -18.18
C ASN A 324 6.42 15.66 -16.82
N GLU A 325 6.18 16.52 -15.83
CA GLU A 325 5.63 16.12 -14.53
C GLU A 325 4.15 15.72 -14.61
N MET A 326 3.31 16.47 -15.32
CA MET A 326 1.88 16.13 -15.49
C MET A 326 1.68 14.83 -16.26
N VAL A 327 2.45 14.60 -17.33
CA VAL A 327 2.41 13.35 -18.11
C VAL A 327 2.87 12.18 -17.25
N ALA A 328 3.93 12.34 -16.46
CA ALA A 328 4.34 11.31 -15.52
C ALA A 328 3.19 11.03 -14.54
N ASP A 329 2.64 12.05 -13.88
CA ASP A 329 1.55 11.91 -12.91
C ASP A 329 0.33 11.18 -13.49
N LEU A 330 -0.10 11.57 -14.69
CA LEU A 330 -1.19 10.93 -15.44
C LEU A 330 -0.87 9.48 -15.81
N LEU A 331 0.34 9.16 -16.25
CA LEU A 331 0.70 7.77 -16.55
C LEU A 331 0.65 6.88 -15.31
N PHE A 332 1.02 7.42 -14.14
CA PHE A 332 0.89 6.70 -12.88
C PHE A 332 -0.53 6.70 -12.32
N SER A 333 -1.45 7.51 -12.87
CA SER A 333 -2.85 7.37 -12.51
C SER A 333 -3.42 6.05 -13.01
N ILE A 334 -2.86 5.44 -14.06
CA ILE A 334 -3.29 4.12 -14.58
C ILE A 334 -3.11 3.01 -13.54
N PRO A 335 -1.91 2.75 -12.97
CA PRO A 335 -1.79 1.79 -11.87
C PRO A 335 -2.58 2.23 -10.63
N ALA A 336 -2.70 3.54 -10.39
CA ALA A 336 -3.56 4.05 -9.32
C ALA A 336 -5.06 3.79 -9.56
N VAL A 337 -5.51 3.55 -10.81
CA VAL A 337 -6.90 3.15 -11.11
C VAL A 337 -7.23 1.86 -10.40
N ASN A 338 -6.32 0.89 -10.29
CA ASN A 338 -6.61 -0.36 -9.58
C ASN A 338 -6.91 -0.10 -8.09
N PHE A 339 -6.11 0.76 -7.44
CA PHE A 339 -6.37 1.18 -6.07
C PHE A 339 -7.63 2.05 -5.97
N ALA A 340 -7.86 2.94 -6.93
CA ALA A 340 -9.02 3.82 -6.96
C ALA A 340 -10.32 3.05 -7.24
N VAL A 341 -10.26 1.97 -8.03
CA VAL A 341 -11.34 1.01 -8.25
C VAL A 341 -11.64 0.31 -6.94
N PHE A 342 -10.63 -0.17 -6.21
CA PHE A 342 -10.83 -0.70 -4.86
C PHE A 342 -11.51 0.34 -3.96
N ALA A 343 -10.94 1.53 -3.89
CA ALA A 343 -11.43 2.62 -3.06
C ALA A 343 -12.84 3.11 -3.44
N ALA A 344 -13.27 2.97 -4.69
CA ALA A 344 -14.55 3.48 -5.19
C ALA A 344 -15.63 2.41 -5.37
N LEU A 345 -15.25 1.17 -5.72
CA LEU A 345 -16.16 0.12 -6.20
C LEU A 345 -16.14 -1.13 -5.33
N PHE A 346 -15.15 -1.28 -4.46
CA PHE A 346 -15.14 -2.34 -3.45
C PHE A 346 -15.33 -1.72 -2.06
N PRO A 347 -16.48 -1.07 -1.78
CA PRO A 347 -16.82 -0.81 -0.41
C PRO A 347 -16.85 -2.16 0.28
N ASN A 348 -15.98 -2.38 1.26
CA ASN A 348 -16.06 -3.59 2.05
C ASN A 348 -17.51 -3.66 2.57
N LYS A 349 -18.20 -4.77 2.26
CA LYS A 349 -19.64 -4.94 2.47
C LYS A 349 -19.99 -5.11 3.95
N THR A 350 -18.99 -5.03 4.83
CA THR A 350 -19.20 -5.03 6.27
C THR A 350 -20.31 -4.03 6.65
N LYS A 351 -21.27 -4.53 7.42
CA LYS A 351 -22.36 -3.75 8.00
C LYS A 351 -21.96 -3.15 9.35
N ASN A 352 -20.69 -3.22 9.73
CA ASN A 352 -20.20 -2.72 11.00
C ASN A 352 -20.52 -1.22 11.14
N PRO A 353 -21.34 -0.82 12.14
CA PRO A 353 -21.72 0.58 12.35
C PRO A 353 -20.55 1.46 12.79
N VAL A 354 -19.43 0.88 13.24
CA VAL A 354 -18.21 1.61 13.64
C VAL A 354 -17.47 2.17 12.42
N LYS A 355 -17.88 1.81 11.21
CA LYS A 355 -17.33 2.34 9.95
C LYS A 355 -17.31 3.88 9.97
N PRO A 356 -16.12 4.51 9.90
CA PRO A 356 -16.01 5.94 10.17
C PRO A 356 -16.55 6.77 9.00
N ALA A 357 -17.14 7.94 9.31
CA ALA A 357 -17.71 8.84 8.28
C ALA A 357 -16.71 9.26 7.21
N ILE A 358 -15.41 9.33 7.55
CA ILE A 358 -14.31 9.62 6.62
C ILE A 358 -14.17 8.59 5.50
N TYR A 359 -14.74 7.40 5.65
CA TYR A 359 -14.80 6.39 4.58
C TYR A 359 -15.54 6.91 3.33
N LYS A 360 -16.53 7.80 3.50
CA LYS A 360 -17.19 8.46 2.36
C LYS A 360 -16.23 9.37 1.58
N LEU A 361 -15.29 10.02 2.26
CA LEU A 361 -14.26 10.85 1.64
C LEU A 361 -13.22 9.99 0.90
N PHE A 362 -12.88 8.82 1.45
CA PHE A 362 -12.04 7.83 0.77
C PHE A 362 -12.65 7.40 -0.57
N HIS A 363 -13.94 7.04 -0.58
CA HIS A 363 -14.69 6.69 -1.79
C HIS A 363 -14.78 7.83 -2.79
N ALA A 364 -15.13 9.03 -2.33
CA ALA A 364 -15.21 10.21 -3.19
C ALA A 364 -13.86 10.51 -3.86
N GLY A 365 -12.76 10.44 -3.11
CA GLY A 365 -11.42 10.59 -3.66
C GLY A 365 -11.08 9.52 -4.70
N GLY A 366 -11.47 8.26 -4.45
CA GLY A 366 -11.30 7.15 -5.40
C GLY A 366 -12.03 7.43 -6.72
N ILE A 367 -13.30 7.83 -6.66
CA ILE A 367 -14.10 8.21 -7.84
C ILE A 367 -13.44 9.36 -8.61
N MET A 368 -12.98 10.40 -7.90
CA MET A 368 -12.25 11.52 -8.53
C MET A 368 -10.99 11.05 -9.25
N MET A 369 -10.22 10.13 -8.67
CA MET A 369 -9.02 9.57 -9.29
C MET A 369 -9.33 8.68 -10.50
N LEU A 370 -10.47 7.97 -10.50
CA LEU A 370 -10.89 7.13 -11.61
C LEU A 370 -11.17 7.93 -12.88
N ILE A 371 -11.75 9.12 -12.77
CA ILE A 371 -12.16 9.93 -13.93
C ILE A 371 -10.97 10.18 -14.89
N PRO A 372 -9.83 10.75 -14.45
CA PRO A 372 -8.67 10.94 -15.33
C PRO A 372 -8.05 9.63 -15.81
N GLY A 373 -8.04 8.60 -14.96
CA GLY A 373 -7.50 7.29 -15.32
C GLY A 373 -8.29 6.61 -16.45
N VAL A 374 -9.62 6.66 -16.39
CA VAL A 374 -10.50 6.12 -17.45
C VAL A 374 -10.35 6.93 -18.73
N ILE A 375 -10.38 8.26 -18.65
CA ILE A 375 -10.18 9.14 -19.81
C ILE A 375 -8.84 8.83 -20.50
N LEU A 376 -7.75 8.73 -19.73
CA LEU A 376 -6.43 8.45 -20.28
C LEU A 376 -6.34 7.04 -20.86
N THR A 377 -6.90 6.03 -20.19
CA THR A 377 -6.92 4.64 -20.68
C THR A 377 -7.68 4.55 -22.00
N LEU A 378 -8.85 5.18 -22.10
CA LEU A 378 -9.63 5.24 -23.34
C LEU A 378 -8.89 6.00 -24.44
N ALA A 379 -8.22 7.12 -24.12
CA ALA A 379 -7.43 7.86 -25.09
C ALA A 379 -6.23 7.05 -25.63
N LEU A 380 -5.52 6.33 -24.75
CA LEU A 380 -4.44 5.43 -25.13
C LEU A 380 -4.94 4.25 -25.97
N PHE A 381 -6.08 3.66 -25.57
CA PHE A 381 -6.71 2.56 -26.30
C PHE A 381 -7.20 3.00 -27.69
N ALA A 382 -7.92 4.12 -27.79
CA ALA A 382 -8.34 4.70 -29.06
C ALA A 382 -7.12 5.03 -29.94
N GLY A 383 -6.07 5.59 -29.35
CA GLY A 383 -4.80 5.83 -30.02
C GLY A 383 -4.13 4.58 -30.57
N PHE A 384 -4.18 3.48 -29.80
CA PHE A 384 -3.71 2.16 -30.20
C PHE A 384 -4.54 1.59 -31.37
N CYS A 385 -5.87 1.56 -31.23
CA CYS A 385 -6.79 1.03 -32.24
C CYS A 385 -6.73 1.80 -33.57
N LEU A 386 -6.65 3.12 -33.51
CA LEU A 386 -6.59 3.97 -34.71
C LEU A 386 -5.21 3.97 -35.38
N ARG A 387 -4.22 3.24 -34.83
CA ARG A 387 -2.79 3.30 -35.24
C ARG A 387 -2.27 4.75 -35.32
N CYS A 388 -2.89 5.65 -34.58
CA CYS A 388 -2.61 7.07 -34.60
C CYS A 388 -1.45 7.42 -33.67
N ALA A 389 -1.14 8.72 -33.59
CA ALA A 389 0.06 9.31 -33.05
C ALA A 389 0.57 8.88 -31.65
N PRO A 390 -0.20 8.45 -30.63
CA PRO A 390 0.37 8.29 -29.28
C PRO A 390 1.44 7.21 -29.17
N LEU A 391 1.31 6.06 -29.85
CA LEU A 391 2.39 5.06 -29.89
C LEU A 391 3.63 5.57 -30.63
N ARG A 392 3.45 6.37 -31.70
CA ARG A 392 4.58 7.06 -32.34
C ARG A 392 5.19 8.10 -31.41
N ALA A 393 4.37 8.76 -30.59
CA ALA A 393 4.80 9.72 -29.59
C ALA A 393 5.62 9.08 -28.48
N PHE A 394 5.46 7.77 -28.19
CA PHE A 394 6.38 7.01 -27.32
C PHE A 394 7.55 6.36 -28.06
N LYS A 395 7.38 6.02 -29.35
CA LYS A 395 8.44 5.44 -30.19
C LYS A 395 9.66 6.36 -30.31
N TYR A 396 9.47 7.64 -30.60
CA TYR A 396 10.59 8.60 -30.71
C TYR A 396 11.35 8.77 -29.39
N PRO A 397 10.68 9.00 -28.24
CA PRO A 397 11.31 8.97 -26.93
C PRO A 397 12.11 7.69 -26.69
N ALA A 398 11.51 6.52 -26.94
CA ALA A 398 12.16 5.24 -26.69
C ALA A 398 13.40 5.06 -27.57
N GLN A 399 13.35 5.52 -28.82
CA GLN A 399 14.52 5.52 -29.72
C GLN A 399 15.62 6.45 -29.21
N ASP A 400 15.28 7.63 -28.71
CA ASP A 400 16.26 8.58 -28.17
C ASP A 400 16.88 8.07 -26.86
N LEU A 401 16.07 7.49 -25.96
CA LEU A 401 16.55 6.82 -24.76
C LEU A 401 17.46 5.64 -25.11
N TRP A 402 17.06 4.78 -26.04
CA TRP A 402 17.88 3.66 -26.51
C TRP A 402 19.21 4.14 -27.11
N ARG A 403 19.20 5.20 -27.91
CA ARG A 403 20.42 5.81 -28.48
C ARG A 403 21.36 6.39 -27.43
N LEU A 404 20.82 6.82 -26.28
CA LEU A 404 21.59 7.35 -25.17
C LEU A 404 22.24 6.22 -24.37
N ILE A 405 21.44 5.19 -24.03
CA ILE A 405 21.90 4.01 -23.28
C ILE A 405 22.90 3.18 -24.10
N SER A 406 22.64 2.95 -25.38
CA SER A 406 23.50 2.14 -26.25
C SER A 406 24.84 2.78 -26.60
N ASN A 407 25.04 4.08 -26.31
CA ASN A 407 26.26 4.77 -26.68
C ASN A 407 26.63 5.89 -25.68
N PRO A 408 27.03 5.54 -24.44
CA PRO A 408 27.36 6.52 -23.40
C PRO A 408 28.55 7.42 -23.78
N ILE A 409 29.38 7.00 -24.74
CA ILE A 409 30.57 7.71 -25.23
C ILE A 409 30.24 8.66 -26.41
N ARG A 410 28.97 8.76 -26.81
CA ARG A 410 28.54 9.57 -27.97
C ARG A 410 28.96 11.04 -27.88
N LYS A 411 29.04 11.58 -26.65
CA LYS A 411 29.49 12.95 -26.38
C LYS A 411 31.00 13.14 -26.52
N ALA A 412 31.82 12.17 -26.10
CA ALA A 412 33.26 12.19 -26.36
C ALA A 412 33.58 12.16 -27.87
N ARG A 413 32.64 11.68 -28.69
CA ARG A 413 32.75 11.67 -30.15
C ARG A 413 32.14 12.89 -30.87
N LYS A 414 31.76 13.96 -30.16
CA LYS A 414 31.18 15.19 -30.74
C LYS A 414 30.05 14.93 -31.76
N LYS A 415 29.21 13.92 -31.54
CA LYS A 415 28.08 13.67 -32.45
C LYS A 415 27.04 14.80 -32.29
N PRO A 416 26.29 15.14 -33.37
CA PRO A 416 25.28 16.19 -33.34
C PRO A 416 24.23 15.94 -32.25
N GLU A 417 23.80 17.04 -31.61
CA GLU A 417 22.73 17.04 -30.61
C GLU A 417 21.46 16.38 -31.17
N LEU A 418 20.71 15.73 -30.28
CA LEU A 418 19.40 15.16 -30.66
C LEU A 418 18.49 16.31 -31.09
N GLU A 419 17.90 16.18 -32.27
CA GLU A 419 17.04 17.19 -32.87
C GLU A 419 15.82 17.44 -31.96
N LYS A 420 15.75 18.63 -31.39
CA LYS A 420 14.62 19.05 -30.54
C LYS A 420 13.42 19.30 -31.45
N LYS A 421 12.35 18.53 -31.27
CA LYS A 421 11.10 18.77 -31.99
C LYS A 421 10.41 20.02 -31.44
N THR A 422 10.03 20.91 -32.34
CA THR A 422 9.22 22.09 -32.05
C THR A 422 7.75 21.74 -32.25
N VAL A 423 6.91 22.22 -31.35
CA VAL A 423 5.45 22.06 -31.42
C VAL A 423 4.82 23.44 -31.39
N ASP A 424 3.79 23.65 -32.22
CA ASP A 424 3.01 24.89 -32.24
C ASP A 424 2.37 25.14 -30.87
N VAL A 425 2.61 26.34 -30.33
CA VAL A 425 2.17 26.77 -29.00
C VAL A 425 0.65 26.71 -28.85
N THR A 426 -0.12 26.94 -29.91
CA THR A 426 -1.59 26.99 -29.86
C THR A 426 -2.18 25.61 -29.61
N VAL A 427 -1.74 24.62 -30.39
CA VAL A 427 -2.14 23.21 -30.19
C VAL A 427 -1.67 22.75 -28.82
N PHE A 428 -0.43 23.09 -28.46
CA PHE A 428 0.17 22.72 -27.19
C PHE A 428 -0.55 23.29 -25.97
N LYS A 429 -1.04 24.53 -26.03
CA LYS A 429 -1.85 25.16 -24.97
C LYS A 429 -3.15 24.41 -24.70
N GLY A 430 -3.80 23.88 -25.73
CA GLY A 430 -5.01 23.06 -25.58
C GLY A 430 -4.74 21.79 -24.78
N TRP A 431 -3.70 21.04 -25.16
CA TRP A 431 -3.25 19.84 -24.42
C TRP A 431 -2.82 20.17 -23.00
N PHE A 432 -2.08 21.27 -22.82
CA PHE A 432 -1.64 21.74 -21.51
C PHE A 432 -2.83 21.94 -20.56
N TRP A 433 -3.88 22.65 -21.00
CA TRP A 433 -5.07 22.90 -20.18
C TRP A 433 -5.82 21.62 -19.82
N GLN A 434 -5.94 20.69 -20.76
CA GLN A 434 -6.57 19.39 -20.50
C GLN A 434 -5.79 18.60 -19.45
N PHE A 435 -4.46 18.48 -19.61
CA PHE A 435 -3.61 17.79 -18.63
C PHE A 435 -3.59 18.49 -17.28
N PHE A 436 -3.64 19.82 -17.27
CA PHE A 436 -3.73 20.60 -16.04
C PHE A 436 -5.02 20.32 -15.27
N ILE A 437 -6.19 20.38 -15.93
CA ILE A 437 -7.48 20.10 -15.30
C ILE A 437 -7.54 18.67 -14.77
N LEU A 438 -7.14 17.68 -15.59
CA LEU A 438 -7.08 16.28 -15.18
C LEU A 438 -6.11 16.08 -14.01
N GLY A 439 -4.96 16.74 -14.04
CA GLY A 439 -3.98 16.74 -12.95
C GLY A 439 -4.54 17.31 -11.65
N ILE A 440 -5.30 18.41 -11.70
CA ILE A 440 -5.94 18.99 -10.50
C ILE A 440 -6.96 18.01 -9.90
N ILE A 441 -7.79 17.37 -10.74
CA ILE A 441 -8.74 16.34 -10.28
C ILE A 441 -8.01 15.18 -9.60
N LEU A 442 -6.94 14.66 -10.23
CA LEU A 442 -6.10 13.61 -9.65
C LEU A 442 -5.48 14.05 -8.32
N TYR A 443 -4.96 15.26 -8.24
CA TYR A 443 -4.31 15.78 -7.05
C TYR A 443 -5.26 15.88 -5.86
N ILE A 444 -6.46 16.43 -6.07
CA ILE A 444 -7.49 16.51 -5.03
C ILE A 444 -7.94 15.11 -4.62
N GLY A 445 -8.25 14.24 -5.59
CA GLY A 445 -8.66 12.85 -5.32
C GLY A 445 -7.60 12.07 -4.53
N SER A 446 -6.33 12.22 -4.90
CA SER A 446 -5.17 11.61 -4.23
C SER A 446 -5.06 12.08 -2.78
N TRP A 447 -5.23 13.37 -2.51
CA TRP A 447 -5.25 13.89 -1.13
C TRP A 447 -6.41 13.33 -0.32
N LEU A 448 -7.62 13.28 -0.89
CA LEU A 448 -8.80 12.74 -0.23
C LEU A 448 -8.62 11.26 0.12
N VAL A 449 -8.15 10.45 -0.84
CA VAL A 449 -7.87 9.02 -0.65
C VAL A 449 -6.79 8.84 0.40
N TRP A 450 -5.65 9.52 0.25
CA TRP A 450 -4.50 9.32 1.12
C TRP A 450 -4.75 9.79 2.56
N ALA A 451 -5.37 10.97 2.73
CA ALA A 451 -5.71 11.48 4.05
C ALA A 451 -6.77 10.62 4.72
N SER A 452 -7.79 10.18 3.99
CA SER A 452 -8.82 9.30 4.56
C SER A 452 -8.24 7.95 4.93
N PHE A 453 -7.44 7.34 4.05
CA PHE A 453 -6.75 6.07 4.30
C PHE A 453 -5.90 6.14 5.57
N LEU A 454 -5.01 7.14 5.70
CA LEU A 454 -4.14 7.26 6.86
C LEU A 454 -4.90 7.48 8.17
N ASN A 455 -5.98 8.26 8.14
CA ASN A 455 -6.80 8.49 9.34
C ASN A 455 -7.62 7.25 9.72
N MET A 456 -8.11 6.48 8.75
CA MET A 456 -8.84 5.23 9.00
C MET A 456 -7.90 4.12 9.46
N ALA A 457 -6.74 3.98 8.83
CA ALA A 457 -5.76 2.96 9.19
C ALA A 457 -5.19 3.24 10.58
N GLY A 458 -4.93 4.50 10.91
CA GLY A 458 -4.35 4.86 12.20
C GLY A 458 -3.04 4.11 12.42
N ASP A 459 -2.96 3.32 13.49
CA ASP A 459 -1.78 2.52 13.83
C ASP A 459 -1.62 1.25 12.98
N LEU A 460 -2.64 0.86 12.20
CA LEU A 460 -2.51 -0.22 11.21
C LEU A 460 -1.55 0.14 10.07
N TYR A 461 -1.44 1.44 9.74
CA TYR A 461 -0.44 1.95 8.80
C TYR A 461 0.69 2.60 9.59
N CYS A 462 1.65 1.77 9.97
CA CYS A 462 2.82 2.09 10.76
C CYS A 462 4.06 1.97 9.89
N PRO A 463 4.32 2.90 8.96
CA PRO A 463 5.52 2.83 8.15
C PRO A 463 6.74 3.10 9.04
N ALA A 464 7.91 2.77 8.53
CA ALA A 464 9.20 3.02 9.15
C ALA A 464 9.36 4.45 9.72
N SER A 465 10.42 4.66 10.52
CA SER A 465 10.84 5.98 10.99
C SER A 465 10.60 7.08 9.95
N LEU A 466 9.77 8.06 10.33
CA LEU A 466 9.38 9.19 9.49
C LEU A 466 10.60 9.88 8.86
N ASN A 467 11.74 9.90 9.56
CA ASN A 467 12.98 10.49 9.08
C ASN A 467 13.54 9.78 7.85
N LYS A 468 13.44 8.45 7.76
CA LYS A 468 13.88 7.69 6.58
C LYS A 468 12.98 7.96 5.38
N ILE A 469 11.67 7.99 5.63
CA ILE A 469 10.67 8.30 4.60
C ILE A 469 10.88 9.72 4.09
N ALA A 470 10.98 10.69 5.01
CA ALA A 470 11.26 12.09 4.72
C ALA A 470 12.57 12.25 3.95
N ALA A 471 13.65 11.55 4.35
CA ALA A 471 14.92 11.60 3.62
C ALA A 471 14.76 11.18 2.16
N VAL A 472 14.06 10.08 1.88
CA VAL A 472 13.78 9.67 0.49
C VAL A 472 12.91 10.72 -0.22
N LEU A 473 11.85 11.20 0.41
CA LEU A 473 10.91 12.15 -0.19
C LEU A 473 11.50 13.54 -0.42
N PHE A 474 12.49 13.96 0.38
CA PHE A 474 13.10 15.29 0.30
C PHE A 474 14.38 15.28 -0.54
N LEU A 475 15.26 14.31 -0.32
CA LEU A 475 16.54 14.23 -1.03
C LEU A 475 16.32 13.89 -2.50
N TYR A 476 15.34 13.03 -2.80
CA TYR A 476 15.19 12.49 -4.14
C TYR A 476 14.75 13.53 -5.18
N PRO A 477 13.75 14.40 -4.94
CA PRO A 477 13.43 15.50 -5.85
C PRO A 477 14.61 16.46 -6.06
N VAL A 478 15.41 16.72 -5.01
CA VAL A 478 16.59 17.58 -5.08
C VAL A 478 17.65 16.96 -5.98
N VAL A 479 18.00 15.70 -5.76
CA VAL A 479 18.96 14.94 -6.58
C VAL A 479 18.49 14.90 -8.04
N LEU A 480 17.21 14.65 -8.28
CA LEU A 480 16.65 14.66 -9.64
C LEU A 480 16.82 16.01 -10.33
N ASN A 481 16.51 17.11 -9.65
CA ASN A 481 16.61 18.43 -10.25
C ASN A 481 18.08 18.81 -10.50
N VAL A 482 19.01 18.38 -9.65
CA VAL A 482 20.45 18.49 -9.90
C VAL A 482 20.87 17.69 -11.14
N VAL A 483 20.41 16.43 -11.26
CA VAL A 483 20.69 15.60 -12.43
C VAL A 483 20.09 16.21 -13.69
N ARG A 484 18.85 16.72 -13.66
CA ARG A 484 18.22 17.41 -14.79
C ARG A 484 18.98 18.67 -15.18
N ALA A 485 19.40 19.48 -14.20
CA ALA A 485 20.19 20.67 -14.46
C ALA A 485 21.54 20.30 -15.09
N ALA A 486 22.20 19.25 -14.58
CA ALA A 486 23.45 18.75 -15.14
C ALA A 486 23.26 18.21 -16.56
N VAL A 487 22.23 17.39 -16.81
CA VAL A 487 21.90 16.83 -18.13
C VAL A 487 21.43 17.91 -19.11
N GLY A 488 20.73 18.95 -18.65
CA GLY A 488 20.30 20.07 -19.48
C GLY A 488 21.43 21.04 -19.84
N MET A 489 22.52 21.06 -19.05
CA MET A 489 23.77 21.72 -19.42
C MET A 489 24.65 20.86 -20.34
N LEU A 490 24.41 19.54 -20.38
CA LEU A 490 25.09 18.61 -21.27
C LEU A 490 24.41 18.57 -22.65
#